data_AF-A0A7S6URV2-F1
#
_entry.id   AF-A0A7S6URV2-F1
#
_cell.length_a   1.000
_cell.length_b   1.000
_cell.length_c   1.000
_cell.angle_alpha   90.00
_cell.angle_beta   90.00
_cell.angle_gamma   90.00
#
_symmetry.space_group_name_H-M   'P 1'
#
loop_
_entity.id
_entity.type
_entity.pdbx_description
1 polymer ?
#
loop_
_entity_poly.entity_id
_entity_poly.type
_entity_poly.pdbx_seq_one_letter_code
_entity_poly.pdbx_strand_id
1 'polypeptide(L)'
;MFSRLQWLVLQLSRQMWLRATAFSLLGVVTALAAIVLKRFIPPEVTTQIGATAVGSLLNIIASSMLAVTIFSLSTMVAAFASSTNNVTPRATRLLSADATAQNALATFVGSFLFSVVGIIGLHTGLYGDSGRVILYAVTLGVLVIIVITLLRWIDYVLELGRVGPTSERVEKEATKSIRARYKLPYLGGAPLHEHSDATDKPGMPLTARKIGYVQYIDMGALQELAEESDLHVVVHLLPGELAGPGRPVASVTGTHDEETMRKLARAFNISSERSFDQDPRLGLCVMAEIASRALSAAVNDPGTAIEILSRGARVLAQWSSPYSDELDEDEEVRFPRIRVPGVKLDELVSFPIQ
;
A
#
# COMPACT_ATOMS: atom_id res chain seq x y z
N MET A 1 -23.38 0.22 -3.75
CA MET A 1 -22.70 -0.96 -4.33
C MET A 1 -22.00 -0.51 -5.60
N PHE A 2 -20.67 -0.37 -5.59
CA PHE A 2 -19.92 -0.01 -6.81
C PHE A 2 -19.99 -1.19 -7.79
N SER A 3 -20.35 -0.94 -9.05
CA SER A 3 -20.41 -2.01 -10.05
C SER A 3 -18.99 -2.53 -10.35
N ARG A 4 -18.84 -3.82 -10.69
CA ARG A 4 -17.54 -4.39 -11.10
C ARG A 4 -16.90 -3.59 -12.24
N LEU A 5 -17.71 -2.97 -13.09
CA LEU A 5 -17.27 -2.10 -14.17
C LEU A 5 -16.66 -0.79 -13.63
N GLN A 6 -17.27 -0.15 -12.63
CA GLN A 6 -16.72 1.04 -11.98
C GLN A 6 -15.41 0.73 -11.24
N TRP A 7 -15.32 -0.43 -10.59
CA TRP A 7 -14.08 -0.87 -9.93
C TRP A 7 -12.96 -1.17 -10.93
N LEU A 8 -13.27 -1.86 -12.05
CA LEU A 8 -12.34 -2.09 -13.16
C LEU A 8 -11.90 -0.78 -13.81
N VAL A 9 -12.82 0.16 -14.05
CA VAL A 9 -12.51 1.49 -14.60
C VAL A 9 -11.63 2.29 -13.62
N LEU A 10 -11.89 2.24 -12.31
CA LEU A 10 -11.05 2.85 -11.28
C LEU A 10 -9.66 2.20 -11.17
N GLN A 11 -9.56 0.89 -11.40
CA GLN A 11 -8.28 0.17 -11.46
C GLN A 11 -7.50 0.51 -12.74
N LEU A 12 -8.18 0.60 -13.89
CA LEU A 12 -7.58 0.99 -15.16
C LEU A 12 -7.19 2.48 -15.20
N SER A 13 -7.97 3.38 -14.60
CA SER A 13 -7.67 4.83 -14.55
C SER A 13 -6.45 5.19 -13.69
N ARG A 14 -5.98 4.23 -12.88
CA ARG A 14 -4.74 4.32 -12.10
C ARG A 14 -3.51 3.96 -12.92
N GLN A 15 -3.67 3.36 -14.10
CA GLN A 15 -2.52 2.97 -14.92
C GLN A 15 -2.04 4.13 -15.81
N MET A 16 -0.73 4.35 -15.83
CA MET A 16 -0.08 5.50 -16.50
C MET A 16 -0.43 5.64 -17.99
N TRP A 17 -0.54 4.52 -18.71
CA TRP A 17 -0.82 4.50 -20.15
C TRP A 17 -2.19 5.07 -20.52
N LEU A 18 -3.19 4.95 -19.64
CA LEU A 18 -4.57 5.40 -19.93
C LEU A 18 -4.70 6.93 -19.89
N ARG A 19 -3.87 7.60 -19.07
CA ARG A 19 -3.83 9.07 -19.01
C ARG A 19 -2.95 9.67 -20.10
N ALA A 20 -1.81 9.04 -20.40
CA ALA A 20 -0.98 9.44 -21.53
C ALA A 20 -1.77 9.33 -22.86
N THR A 21 -2.55 8.26 -23.03
CA THR A 21 -3.47 8.12 -24.16
C THR A 21 -4.61 9.14 -24.13
N ALA A 22 -5.15 9.51 -22.97
CA ALA A 22 -6.15 10.57 -22.86
C ALA A 22 -5.62 11.96 -23.32
N PHE A 23 -4.40 12.35 -22.95
CA PHE A 23 -3.79 13.59 -23.45
C PHE A 23 -3.48 13.55 -24.95
N SER A 24 -3.03 12.40 -25.47
CA SER A 24 -2.85 12.21 -26.90
C SER A 24 -4.18 12.30 -27.65
N LEU A 25 -5.22 11.65 -27.12
CA LEU A 25 -6.59 11.71 -27.64
C LEU A 25 -7.15 13.13 -27.56
N LEU A 26 -6.85 13.89 -26.51
CA LEU A 26 -7.21 15.31 -26.40
C LEU A 26 -6.61 16.11 -27.55
N GLY A 27 -5.37 15.85 -27.95
CA GLY A 27 -4.75 16.48 -29.14
C GLY A 27 -5.51 16.17 -30.43
N VAL A 28 -5.88 14.90 -30.64
CA VAL A 28 -6.68 14.47 -31.80
C VAL A 28 -8.08 15.07 -31.78
N VAL A 29 -8.75 15.06 -30.63
CA VAL A 29 -10.08 15.66 -30.45
C VAL A 29 -10.03 17.17 -30.66
N THR A 30 -8.97 17.84 -30.22
CA THR A 30 -8.76 19.27 -30.47
C THR A 30 -8.64 19.55 -31.97
N ALA A 31 -7.94 18.68 -32.73
CA ALA A 31 -7.88 18.76 -34.19
C ALA A 31 -9.25 18.56 -34.86
N LEU A 32 -10.02 17.57 -34.42
CA LEU A 32 -11.36 17.32 -34.97
C LEU A 32 -12.36 18.43 -34.60
N ALA A 33 -12.32 18.91 -33.36
CA ALA A 33 -13.14 20.02 -32.87
C ALA A 33 -12.81 21.30 -33.63
N ALA A 34 -11.54 21.56 -33.93
CA ALA A 34 -11.11 22.71 -34.73
C ALA A 34 -11.74 22.74 -36.13
N ILE A 35 -11.93 21.57 -36.76
CA ILE A 35 -12.60 21.45 -38.07
C ILE A 35 -14.09 21.81 -37.96
N VAL A 36 -14.77 21.35 -36.91
CA VAL A 36 -16.22 21.54 -36.72
C VAL A 36 -16.58 22.95 -36.24
N LEU A 37 -15.82 23.49 -35.28
CA LEU A 37 -16.08 24.78 -34.64
C LEU A 37 -15.60 25.98 -35.47
N LYS A 38 -14.92 25.76 -36.61
CA LYS A 38 -14.51 26.80 -37.55
C LYS A 38 -15.65 27.77 -37.93
N ARG A 39 -16.90 27.30 -37.97
CA ARG A 39 -18.08 28.10 -38.33
C ARG A 39 -18.47 29.17 -37.30
N PHE A 40 -18.04 29.03 -36.04
CA PHE A 40 -18.47 29.87 -34.92
C PHE A 40 -17.41 30.90 -34.47
N ILE A 41 -16.23 30.92 -35.09
CA ILE A 41 -15.11 31.77 -34.67
C ILE A 41 -15.08 33.06 -35.49
N PRO A 42 -15.10 34.25 -34.85
CA PRO A 42 -14.99 35.53 -35.55
C PRO A 42 -13.67 35.68 -36.32
N PRO A 43 -13.67 36.24 -37.54
CA PRO A 43 -12.45 36.43 -38.32
C PRO A 43 -11.41 37.31 -37.62
N GLU A 44 -11.81 38.29 -36.79
CA GLU A 44 -10.89 39.26 -36.18
C GLU A 44 -9.94 38.65 -35.13
N VAL A 45 -10.38 37.59 -34.43
CA VAL A 45 -9.56 36.87 -33.43
C VAL A 45 -8.55 35.95 -34.12
N THR A 46 -8.87 35.53 -35.33
CA THR A 46 -8.08 34.56 -36.12
C THR A 46 -6.80 35.19 -36.68
N THR A 47 -6.83 36.48 -37.00
CA THR A 47 -5.68 37.23 -37.52
C THR A 47 -4.68 37.66 -36.44
N GLN A 48 -5.06 37.66 -35.16
CA GLN A 48 -4.18 38.07 -34.05
C GLN A 48 -3.33 36.92 -33.48
N ILE A 49 -3.77 35.67 -33.61
CA ILE A 49 -3.06 34.49 -33.08
C ILE A 49 -2.37 33.75 -34.24
N GLY A 50 -1.10 34.08 -34.46
CA GLY A 50 -0.29 33.50 -35.53
C GLY A 50 0.07 32.03 -35.28
N ALA A 51 0.15 31.23 -36.36
CA ALA A 51 0.63 29.84 -36.34
C ALA A 51 2.00 29.68 -35.67
N THR A 52 2.83 30.72 -35.80
CA THR A 52 4.16 30.82 -35.21
C THR A 52 4.11 30.77 -33.68
N ALA A 53 3.20 31.50 -33.04
CA ALA A 53 3.08 31.52 -31.58
C ALA A 53 2.65 30.15 -31.01
N VAL A 54 1.68 29.49 -31.65
CA VAL A 54 1.20 28.16 -31.25
C VAL A 54 2.30 27.11 -31.46
N GLY A 55 2.96 27.14 -32.62
CA GLY A 55 4.06 26.24 -32.96
C GLY A 55 5.25 26.39 -32.01
N SER A 56 5.59 27.61 -31.60
CA SER A 56 6.64 27.85 -30.59
C SER A 56 6.28 27.24 -29.24
N LEU A 57 5.06 27.42 -28.75
CA LEU A 57 4.63 26.82 -27.47
C LEU A 57 4.65 25.28 -27.53
N LEU A 58 4.11 24.68 -28.58
CA LEU A 58 4.13 23.23 -28.75
C LEU A 58 5.56 22.69 -28.84
N ASN A 59 6.48 23.38 -29.53
CA ASN A 59 7.89 22.99 -29.59
C ASN A 59 8.57 23.07 -28.22
N ILE A 60 8.31 24.13 -27.45
CA ILE A 60 8.82 24.27 -26.08
C ILE A 60 8.35 23.10 -25.21
N ILE A 61 7.05 22.78 -25.26
CA ILE A 61 6.47 21.67 -24.49
C ILE A 61 7.05 20.33 -24.96
N ALA A 62 7.12 20.06 -26.27
CA ALA A 62 7.67 18.82 -26.81
C ALA A 62 9.14 18.61 -26.39
N SER A 63 9.96 19.65 -26.47
CA SER A 63 11.40 19.54 -26.17
C SER A 63 11.66 19.42 -24.66
N SER A 64 10.91 20.17 -23.84
CA SER A 64 11.11 20.18 -22.39
C SER A 64 10.50 18.97 -21.68
N MET A 65 9.30 18.54 -22.08
CA MET A 65 8.56 17.51 -21.33
C MET A 65 9.19 16.12 -21.47
N LEU A 66 9.84 15.81 -22.58
CA LEU A 66 10.60 14.57 -22.72
C LEU A 66 11.77 14.52 -21.73
N ALA A 67 12.55 15.62 -21.64
CA ALA A 67 13.64 15.73 -20.68
C ALA A 67 13.16 15.68 -19.22
N VAL A 68 12.10 16.42 -18.89
CA VAL A 68 11.48 16.40 -17.55
C VAL A 68 10.94 15.02 -17.20
N THR A 69 10.35 14.30 -18.16
CA THR A 69 9.88 12.92 -17.95
C THR A 69 11.05 11.99 -17.64
N ILE A 70 12.12 12.04 -18.43
CA ILE A 70 13.31 11.19 -18.22
C ILE A 70 13.95 11.51 -16.87
N PHE A 71 14.12 12.79 -16.54
CA PHE A 71 14.61 13.23 -15.24
C PHE A 71 13.73 12.69 -14.12
N SER A 72 12.41 12.88 -14.21
CA SER A 72 11.45 12.44 -13.19
C SER A 72 11.44 10.91 -13.02
N LEU A 73 11.52 10.15 -14.12
CA LEU A 73 11.61 8.69 -14.08
C LEU A 73 12.93 8.26 -13.44
N SER A 74 14.04 8.89 -13.82
CA SER A 74 15.37 8.62 -13.25
C SER A 74 15.40 8.92 -11.75
N THR A 75 14.85 10.06 -11.33
CA THR A 75 14.72 10.44 -9.92
C THR A 75 13.85 9.44 -9.16
N MET A 76 12.74 8.99 -9.73
CA MET A 76 11.88 7.98 -9.11
C MET A 76 12.59 6.63 -8.96
N VAL A 77 13.28 6.16 -10.01
CA VAL A 77 14.08 4.92 -9.95
C VAL A 77 15.21 5.07 -8.93
N ALA A 78 15.90 6.21 -8.90
CA ALA A 78 16.94 6.50 -7.93
C ALA A 78 16.40 6.57 -6.50
N ALA A 79 15.21 7.13 -6.30
CA ALA A 79 14.57 7.21 -5.00
C ALA A 79 14.04 5.84 -4.54
N PHE A 80 13.52 5.00 -5.44
CA PHE A 80 13.21 3.60 -5.15
C PHE A 80 14.46 2.78 -4.86
N ALA A 81 15.56 3.01 -5.59
CA ALA A 81 16.84 2.36 -5.34
C ALA A 81 17.44 2.81 -3.99
N SER A 82 17.37 4.10 -3.68
CA SER A 82 17.75 4.67 -2.38
C SER A 82 16.90 4.12 -1.25
N SER A 83 15.58 4.02 -1.44
CA SER A 83 14.67 3.35 -0.50
C SER A 83 15.01 1.88 -0.35
N THR A 84 15.33 1.14 -1.42
CA THR A 84 15.76 -0.26 -1.33
C THR A 84 17.12 -0.43 -0.64
N ASN A 85 17.99 0.58 -0.72
CA ASN A 85 19.29 0.58 -0.05
C ASN A 85 19.20 1.02 1.43
N ASN A 86 18.25 1.90 1.77
CA ASN A 86 18.09 2.53 3.09
C ASN A 86 16.92 1.97 3.93
N VAL A 87 15.97 1.25 3.32
CA VAL A 87 14.77 0.70 3.94
C VAL A 87 14.71 -0.80 3.63
N THR A 88 14.41 -1.63 4.62
CA THR A 88 14.38 -3.09 4.41
C THR A 88 13.36 -3.49 3.34
N PRO A 89 13.57 -4.61 2.62
CA PRO A 89 12.65 -5.11 1.58
C PRO A 89 11.18 -5.26 2.02
N ARG A 90 10.93 -5.30 3.33
CA ARG A 90 9.60 -5.36 3.94
C ARG A 90 8.90 -3.99 4.00
N ALA A 91 9.65 -2.91 4.22
CA ALA A 91 9.11 -1.56 4.32
C ALA A 91 9.03 -0.83 2.95
N THR A 92 9.87 -1.21 1.98
CA THR A 92 9.78 -0.71 0.59
C THR A 92 8.51 -1.12 -0.13
N ARG A 93 7.92 -2.28 0.22
CA ARG A 93 6.67 -2.77 -0.40
C ARG A 93 5.46 -1.90 -0.06
N LEU A 94 5.49 -1.20 1.08
CA LEU A 94 4.46 -0.25 1.49
C LEU A 94 4.46 1.05 0.66
N LEU A 95 5.56 1.33 -0.06
CA LEU A 95 5.77 2.53 -0.88
C LEU A 95 5.43 2.32 -2.37
N SER A 96 5.14 1.08 -2.80
CA SER A 96 5.05 0.72 -4.22
C SER A 96 3.71 1.02 -4.93
N ALA A 97 2.96 2.01 -4.45
CA ALA A 97 1.67 2.39 -5.06
C ALA A 97 1.39 3.90 -4.99
N ASP A 98 2.41 4.74 -5.16
CA ASP A 98 2.17 6.18 -5.14
C ASP A 98 1.55 6.67 -6.45
N ALA A 99 0.24 6.94 -6.39
CA ALA A 99 -0.52 7.49 -7.49
C ALA A 99 -0.03 8.89 -7.89
N THR A 100 0.55 9.67 -6.97
CA THR A 100 1.01 11.05 -7.22
C THR A 100 2.14 11.07 -8.23
N ALA A 101 3.09 10.16 -8.04
CA ALA A 101 4.28 10.02 -8.87
C ALA A 101 3.94 9.56 -10.30
N GLN A 102 3.06 8.56 -10.39
CA GLN A 102 2.55 8.05 -11.65
C GLN A 102 1.71 9.09 -12.40
N ASN A 103 0.96 9.92 -11.68
CA ASN A 103 0.15 11.01 -12.25
C ASN A 103 1.03 12.11 -12.86
N ALA A 104 2.13 12.48 -12.20
CA ALA A 104 3.06 13.48 -12.72
C ALA A 104 3.71 13.01 -14.01
N LEU A 105 4.29 11.80 -14.02
CA LEU A 105 4.91 11.19 -15.19
C LEU A 105 3.93 11.07 -16.37
N ALA A 106 2.70 10.62 -16.12
CA ALA A 106 1.70 10.48 -17.17
C ALA A 106 1.31 11.83 -17.81
N THR A 107 1.31 12.91 -17.03
CA THR A 107 1.04 14.27 -17.53
C THR A 107 2.19 14.80 -18.37
N PHE A 108 3.44 14.54 -17.99
CA PHE A 108 4.61 14.93 -18.78
C PHE A 108 4.69 14.17 -20.11
N VAL A 109 4.49 12.84 -20.10
CA VAL A 109 4.43 12.04 -21.34
C VAL A 109 3.24 12.46 -22.20
N GLY A 110 2.07 12.66 -21.59
CA GLY A 110 0.85 13.07 -22.28
C GLY A 110 0.99 14.42 -22.96
N SER A 111 1.56 15.42 -22.28
CA SER A 111 1.80 16.74 -22.86
C SER A 111 2.85 16.75 -23.97
N PHE A 112 3.88 15.90 -23.86
CA PHE A 112 4.81 15.64 -24.96
C PHE A 112 4.07 15.10 -26.19
N LEU A 113 3.26 14.04 -26.03
CA LEU A 113 2.49 13.44 -27.13
C LEU A 113 1.47 14.41 -27.72
N PHE A 114 0.75 15.15 -26.88
CA PHE A 114 -0.15 16.23 -27.30
C PHE A 114 0.58 17.24 -28.20
N SER A 115 1.79 17.63 -27.79
CA SER A 115 2.57 18.63 -28.52
C SER A 115 3.06 18.11 -29.86
N VAL A 116 3.52 16.86 -29.93
CA VAL A 116 3.92 16.21 -31.20
C VAL A 116 2.73 16.13 -32.17
N VAL A 117 1.57 15.67 -31.69
CA VAL A 117 0.34 15.61 -32.50
C VAL A 117 -0.08 17.01 -32.96
N GLY A 118 0.01 18.01 -32.07
CA GLY A 118 -0.26 19.40 -32.37
C GLY A 118 0.65 19.97 -33.46
N ILE A 119 1.97 19.74 -33.37
CA ILE A 119 2.96 20.18 -34.36
C ILE A 119 2.71 19.52 -35.71
N ILE A 120 2.49 18.20 -35.74
CA ILE A 120 2.18 17.47 -36.98
C ILE A 120 0.93 18.06 -37.63
N GLY A 121 -0.14 18.29 -36.86
CA GLY A 121 -1.37 18.87 -37.41
C GLY A 121 -1.19 20.33 -37.87
N LEU A 122 -0.32 21.11 -37.23
CA LEU A 122 0.01 22.48 -37.64
C LEU A 122 0.79 22.51 -38.97
N HIS A 123 1.80 21.65 -39.11
CA HIS A 123 2.63 21.57 -40.33
C HIS A 123 1.89 20.97 -41.53
N THR A 124 0.97 20.04 -41.29
CA THR A 124 0.11 19.45 -42.34
C THR A 124 -1.04 20.38 -42.75
N GLY A 125 -1.22 21.51 -42.07
CA GLY A 125 -2.29 22.48 -42.36
C GLY A 125 -3.68 22.03 -41.92
N LEU A 126 -3.81 20.93 -41.17
CA LEU A 126 -5.09 20.32 -40.78
C LEU A 126 -6.01 21.26 -39.99
N TYR A 127 -5.46 22.21 -39.23
CA TYR A 127 -6.23 23.11 -38.38
C TYR A 127 -6.84 24.31 -39.12
N GLY A 128 -6.29 24.74 -40.27
CA GLY A 128 -6.63 26.03 -40.88
C GLY A 128 -6.41 27.23 -39.95
N ASP A 129 -6.84 28.44 -40.35
CA ASP A 129 -6.59 29.64 -39.54
C ASP A 129 -7.42 29.67 -38.25
N SER A 130 -8.73 29.38 -38.31
CA SER A 130 -9.62 29.39 -37.14
C SER A 130 -9.30 28.27 -36.13
N GLY A 131 -8.81 27.11 -36.59
CA GLY A 131 -8.43 26.01 -35.71
C GLY A 131 -7.17 26.28 -34.88
N ARG A 132 -6.31 27.20 -35.33
CA ARG A 132 -5.12 27.62 -34.56
C ARG A 132 -5.50 28.33 -33.27
N VAL A 133 -6.61 29.08 -33.26
CA VAL A 133 -7.11 29.77 -32.05
C VAL A 133 -7.52 28.76 -30.98
N ILE A 134 -8.26 27.72 -31.36
CA ILE A 134 -8.66 26.63 -30.45
C ILE A 134 -7.42 25.90 -29.94
N LEU A 135 -6.51 25.52 -30.85
CA LEU A 135 -5.28 24.84 -30.48
C LEU A 135 -4.43 25.68 -29.52
N TYR A 136 -4.36 27.00 -29.73
CA TYR A 136 -3.66 27.91 -28.82
C TYR A 136 -4.28 27.92 -27.41
N ALA A 137 -5.60 28.07 -27.31
CA ALA A 137 -6.30 28.08 -26.02
C ALA A 137 -6.12 26.76 -25.27
N VAL A 138 -6.23 25.61 -25.97
CA VAL A 138 -5.98 24.28 -25.38
C VAL A 138 -4.52 24.12 -24.98
N THR A 139 -3.57 24.57 -25.80
CA THR A 139 -2.14 24.53 -25.50
C THR A 139 -1.82 25.35 -24.24
N LEU A 140 -2.46 26.51 -24.07
CA LEU A 140 -2.30 27.33 -22.86
C LEU A 140 -2.87 26.62 -21.62
N GLY A 141 -4.03 25.97 -21.74
CA GLY A 141 -4.60 25.15 -20.66
C GLY A 141 -3.69 23.98 -20.28
N VAL A 142 -3.14 23.27 -21.28
CA VAL A 142 -2.16 22.20 -21.07
C VAL A 142 -0.91 22.74 -20.39
N LEU A 143 -0.42 23.92 -20.77
CA LEU A 143 0.72 24.56 -20.12
C LEU A 143 0.48 24.85 -18.64
N VAL A 144 -0.69 25.38 -18.27
CA VAL A 144 -1.06 25.60 -16.87
C VAL A 144 -1.09 24.29 -16.08
N ILE A 145 -1.66 23.23 -16.65
CA ILE A 145 -1.68 21.88 -16.03
C ILE A 145 -0.26 21.36 -15.82
N ILE A 146 0.63 21.53 -16.81
CA ILE A 146 2.05 21.12 -16.70
C ILE A 146 2.71 21.85 -15.54
N VAL A 147 2.57 23.18 -15.45
CA VAL A 147 3.19 23.98 -14.39
C VAL A 147 2.73 23.54 -13.00
N ILE A 148 1.42 23.38 -12.80
CA ILE A 148 0.86 22.91 -11.52
C ILE A 148 1.38 21.51 -11.18
N THR A 149 1.42 20.62 -12.17
CA THR A 149 1.89 19.24 -11.98
C THR A 149 3.38 19.19 -11.67
N LEU A 150 4.18 20.04 -12.30
CA LEU A 150 5.60 20.15 -12.05
C LEU A 150 5.88 20.66 -10.63
N LEU A 151 5.17 21.69 -10.17
CA LEU A 151 5.31 22.18 -8.79
C LEU A 151 4.96 21.10 -7.76
N ARG A 152 3.83 20.40 -7.94
CA ARG A 152 3.44 19.27 -7.07
C ARG A 152 4.46 18.13 -7.11
N TRP A 153 5.03 17.87 -8.28
CA TRP A 153 6.07 16.86 -8.43
C TRP A 153 7.35 17.23 -7.67
N ILE A 154 7.75 18.50 -7.71
CA ILE A 154 8.90 19.01 -6.94
C ILE A 154 8.65 18.81 -5.45
N ASP A 155 7.49 19.23 -4.93
CA ASP A 155 7.13 19.04 -3.52
C ASP A 155 7.18 17.55 -3.12
N TYR A 156 6.63 16.68 -3.96
CA TYR A 156 6.65 15.24 -3.75
C TYR A 156 8.07 14.64 -3.72
N VAL A 157 8.94 15.06 -4.65
CA VAL A 157 10.34 14.61 -4.69
C VAL A 157 11.11 15.07 -3.44
N LEU A 158 10.83 16.29 -2.95
CA LEU A 158 11.42 16.82 -1.72
C LEU A 158 10.95 16.03 -0.47
N GLU A 159 9.71 15.56 -0.46
CA GLU A 159 9.19 14.69 0.60
C GLU A 159 9.78 13.27 0.55
N LEU A 160 9.99 12.70 -0.65
CA LEU A 160 10.56 11.35 -0.79
C LEU A 160 12.00 11.23 -0.23
N GLY A 161 12.74 12.33 -0.23
CA GLY A 161 14.10 12.39 0.31
C GLY A 161 14.17 12.31 1.84
N ARG A 162 13.04 12.42 2.54
CA ARG A 162 12.97 12.29 4.01
C ARG A 162 12.60 10.85 4.33
N VAL A 163 13.39 10.16 5.13
CA VAL A 163 13.11 8.80 5.66
C VAL A 163 11.84 8.75 6.53
N GLY A 164 11.24 9.92 6.83
CA GLY A 164 10.09 10.12 7.71
C GLY A 164 8.78 9.38 7.36
N PRO A 165 8.29 9.34 6.10
CA PRO A 165 6.99 8.75 5.77
C PRO A 165 6.92 7.25 6.04
N THR A 166 8.05 6.54 5.90
CA THR A 166 8.12 5.09 6.10
C THR A 166 8.11 4.75 7.58
N SER A 167 8.94 5.43 8.38
CA SER A 167 9.07 5.20 9.81
C SER A 167 7.78 5.54 10.57
N GLU A 168 7.12 6.63 10.19
CA GLU A 168 5.82 7.00 10.74
C GLU A 168 4.73 5.97 10.39
N ARG A 169 4.75 5.45 9.16
CA ARG A 169 3.76 4.45 8.77
C ARG A 169 3.99 3.11 9.45
N VAL A 170 5.24 2.69 9.61
CA VAL A 170 5.59 1.50 10.41
C VAL A 170 5.13 1.67 11.85
N GLU A 171 5.37 2.84 12.46
CA GLU A 171 4.90 3.16 13.81
C GLU A 171 3.38 3.09 13.94
N LYS A 172 2.64 3.64 12.96
CA LYS A 172 1.18 3.61 12.96
C LYS A 172 0.62 2.19 12.89
N GLU A 173 1.12 1.36 11.97
CA GLU A 173 0.63 -0.04 11.84
C GLU A 173 1.08 -0.91 13.03
N ALA A 174 2.29 -0.69 13.56
CA ALA A 174 2.76 -1.35 14.78
C ALA A 174 1.89 -0.99 16.00
N THR A 175 1.59 0.31 16.18
CA THR A 175 0.70 0.80 17.24
C THR A 175 -0.69 0.18 17.14
N LYS A 176 -1.24 0.09 15.92
CA LYS A 176 -2.56 -0.49 15.67
C LYS A 176 -2.60 -1.97 16.05
N SER A 177 -1.61 -2.76 15.61
CA SER A 177 -1.53 -4.19 15.90
C SER A 177 -1.30 -4.49 17.38
N ILE A 178 -0.42 -3.74 18.06
CA ILE A 178 -0.24 -3.83 19.50
C ILE A 178 -1.52 -3.49 20.24
N ARG A 179 -2.19 -2.38 19.92
CA ARG A 179 -3.42 -1.99 20.60
C ARG A 179 -4.54 -3.01 20.39
N ALA A 180 -4.66 -3.56 19.18
CA ALA A 180 -5.63 -4.59 18.88
C ALA A 180 -5.37 -5.85 19.70
N ARG A 181 -4.10 -6.28 19.83
CA ARG A 181 -3.75 -7.45 20.62
C ARG A 181 -3.85 -7.21 22.12
N TYR A 182 -3.50 -6.03 22.61
CA TYR A 182 -3.65 -5.67 24.02
C TYR A 182 -5.13 -5.71 24.44
N LYS A 183 -6.05 -5.23 23.59
CA LYS A 183 -7.51 -5.30 23.82
C LYS A 183 -8.08 -6.72 23.75
N LEU A 184 -7.42 -7.63 23.04
CA LEU A 184 -7.86 -9.02 22.90
C LEU A 184 -6.62 -9.92 23.04
N PRO A 185 -6.09 -10.11 24.26
CA PRO A 185 -4.82 -10.82 24.48
C PRO A 185 -4.80 -12.22 23.88
N TYR A 186 -5.97 -12.85 23.88
CA TYR A 186 -6.26 -14.19 23.38
C TYR A 186 -7.09 -14.19 22.08
N LEU A 187 -7.07 -13.09 21.32
CA LEU A 187 -7.88 -12.90 20.11
C LEU A 187 -9.40 -13.04 20.35
N GLY A 188 -9.85 -12.80 21.59
CA GLY A 188 -11.24 -13.00 22.02
C GLY A 188 -11.60 -14.44 22.42
N GLY A 189 -10.64 -15.37 22.33
CA GLY A 189 -10.79 -16.73 22.85
C GLY A 189 -10.48 -16.84 24.34
N ALA A 190 -10.63 -18.05 24.87
CA ALA A 190 -10.28 -18.36 26.24
C ALA A 190 -8.75 -18.45 26.44
N PRO A 191 -8.24 -18.04 27.62
CA PRO A 191 -6.82 -18.16 27.95
C PRO A 191 -6.37 -19.63 27.99
N LEU A 192 -5.25 -19.95 27.34
CA LEU A 192 -4.61 -21.26 27.45
C LEU A 192 -3.77 -21.37 28.74
N HIS A 193 -4.33 -22.03 29.74
CA HIS A 193 -3.70 -22.48 31.00
C HIS A 193 -2.52 -23.44 30.82
N GLU A 194 -1.25 -23.02 30.94
CA GLU A 194 -0.07 -23.94 30.88
C GLU A 194 -0.20 -25.17 31.83
N HIS A 195 -0.97 -25.05 32.92
CA HIS A 195 -1.10 -26.09 33.96
C HIS A 195 -2.52 -26.65 34.16
N SER A 196 -3.53 -26.14 33.46
CA SER A 196 -4.96 -26.48 33.72
C SER A 196 -5.62 -27.20 32.54
N ASP A 197 -5.12 -26.99 31.33
CA ASP A 197 -5.91 -27.19 30.11
C ASP A 197 -5.39 -28.28 29.18
N ALA A 198 -4.38 -29.04 29.64
CA ALA A 198 -4.09 -30.36 29.08
C ALA A 198 -5.23 -31.30 29.45
N THR A 199 -6.36 -31.17 28.74
CA THR A 199 -7.43 -32.15 28.69
C THR A 199 -6.83 -33.55 28.62
N ASP A 200 -7.36 -34.48 29.41
CA ASP A 200 -6.93 -35.90 29.54
C ASP A 200 -6.86 -36.69 28.21
N LYS A 201 -7.10 -36.06 27.06
CA LYS A 201 -6.95 -36.60 25.71
C LYS A 201 -6.15 -35.63 24.84
N PRO A 202 -5.06 -36.06 24.18
CA PRO A 202 -4.38 -35.24 23.19
C PRO A 202 -5.33 -34.99 22.02
N GLY A 203 -5.62 -33.71 21.74
CA GLY A 203 -6.44 -33.33 20.59
C GLY A 203 -5.77 -33.73 19.26
N MET A 204 -6.58 -33.97 18.23
CA MET A 204 -6.09 -34.27 16.89
C MET A 204 -5.35 -33.04 16.31
N PRO A 205 -4.10 -33.17 15.84
CA PRO A 205 -3.36 -32.04 15.29
C PRO A 205 -3.98 -31.54 13.98
N LEU A 206 -4.24 -30.24 13.92
CA LEU A 206 -4.65 -29.52 12.73
C LEU A 206 -3.41 -28.91 12.06
N THR A 207 -3.00 -29.46 10.92
CA THR A 207 -1.82 -28.97 10.19
C THR A 207 -2.20 -28.04 9.04
N ALA A 208 -1.33 -27.07 8.78
CA ALA A 208 -1.48 -26.19 7.63
C ALA A 208 -1.28 -26.95 6.31
N ARG A 209 -2.06 -26.61 5.28
CA ARG A 209 -1.94 -27.21 3.94
C ARG A 209 -0.67 -26.83 3.19
N LYS A 210 -0.02 -25.74 3.60
CA LYS A 210 1.19 -25.20 2.98
C LYS A 210 2.12 -24.63 4.05
N ILE A 211 3.41 -24.54 3.72
CA ILE A 211 4.42 -23.93 4.58
C ILE A 211 4.34 -22.41 4.42
N GLY A 212 4.30 -21.69 5.54
CA GLY A 212 4.24 -20.23 5.54
C GLY A 212 3.88 -19.66 6.90
N TYR A 213 3.79 -18.34 6.99
CA TYR A 213 3.41 -17.63 8.20
C TYR A 213 1.89 -17.59 8.36
N VAL A 214 1.42 -17.78 9.59
CA VAL A 214 0.03 -17.48 9.96
C VAL A 214 -0.15 -15.96 9.86
N GLN A 215 -0.98 -15.48 8.95
CA GLN A 215 -1.29 -14.05 8.82
C GLN A 215 -2.53 -13.65 9.59
N TYR A 216 -3.53 -14.53 9.58
CA TYR A 216 -4.84 -14.26 10.13
C TYR A 216 -5.48 -15.55 10.64
N ILE A 217 -6.10 -15.47 11.81
CA ILE A 217 -6.93 -16.53 12.38
C ILE A 217 -8.36 -16.01 12.45
N ASP A 218 -9.27 -16.68 11.74
CA ASP A 218 -10.69 -16.38 11.77
C ASP A 218 -11.34 -17.01 13.01
N MET A 219 -11.29 -16.29 14.12
CA MET A 219 -11.82 -16.75 15.40
C MET A 219 -13.34 -16.98 15.38
N GLY A 220 -14.07 -16.21 14.56
CA GLY A 220 -15.52 -16.37 14.40
C GLY A 220 -15.85 -17.67 13.68
N ALA A 221 -15.22 -17.93 12.54
CA ALA A 221 -15.40 -19.19 11.81
C ALA A 221 -14.96 -20.41 12.65
N LEU A 222 -13.89 -20.28 13.45
CA LEU A 222 -13.49 -21.34 14.37
C LEU A 222 -14.55 -21.61 15.44
N GLN A 223 -15.11 -20.58 16.06
CA GLN A 223 -16.15 -20.71 17.08
C GLN A 223 -17.42 -21.35 16.50
N GLU A 224 -17.90 -20.86 15.35
CA GLU A 224 -19.11 -21.39 14.69
C GLU A 224 -18.96 -22.89 14.39
N LEU A 225 -17.84 -23.29 13.77
CA LEU A 225 -17.56 -24.70 13.47
C LEU A 225 -17.41 -25.55 14.74
N ALA A 226 -16.83 -24.98 15.80
CA ALA A 226 -16.67 -25.66 17.07
C ALA A 226 -18.00 -25.84 17.80
N GLU A 227 -18.95 -24.92 17.67
CA GLU A 227 -20.30 -25.05 18.23
C GLU A 227 -21.14 -26.08 17.46
N GLU A 228 -21.14 -26.02 16.13
CA GLU A 228 -21.92 -26.92 15.27
C GLU A 228 -21.54 -28.40 15.47
N SER A 229 -20.26 -28.67 15.71
CA SER A 229 -19.71 -30.03 15.79
C SER A 229 -19.33 -30.47 17.22
N ASP A 230 -19.71 -29.67 18.22
CA ASP A 230 -19.35 -29.87 19.63
C ASP A 230 -17.84 -30.13 19.87
N LEU A 231 -17.00 -29.24 19.31
CA LEU A 231 -15.54 -29.33 19.38
C LEU A 231 -14.96 -28.29 20.33
N HIS A 232 -13.72 -28.55 20.76
CA HIS A 232 -12.84 -27.58 21.40
C HIS A 232 -11.54 -27.46 20.61
N VAL A 233 -11.08 -26.24 20.37
CA VAL A 233 -9.88 -25.96 19.58
C VAL A 233 -8.84 -25.26 20.44
N VAL A 234 -7.61 -25.78 20.46
CA VAL A 234 -6.48 -25.13 21.11
C VAL A 234 -5.53 -24.62 20.03
N VAL A 235 -5.38 -23.30 19.91
CA VAL A 235 -4.46 -22.67 18.97
C VAL A 235 -3.03 -22.84 19.47
N HIS A 236 -2.13 -23.28 18.60
CA HIS A 236 -0.70 -23.46 18.92
C HIS A 236 0.20 -22.44 18.24
N LEU A 237 -0.18 -21.97 17.04
CA LEU A 237 0.58 -20.99 16.29
C LEU A 237 -0.19 -19.67 16.17
N LEU A 238 0.40 -18.60 16.68
CA LEU A 238 -0.12 -17.25 16.61
C LEU A 238 0.22 -16.57 15.27
N PRO A 239 -0.51 -15.50 14.90
CA PRO A 239 -0.14 -14.67 13.76
C PRO A 239 1.32 -14.21 13.84
N GLY A 240 2.05 -14.40 12.74
CA GLY A 240 3.50 -14.17 12.65
C GLY A 240 4.36 -15.41 12.78
N GLU A 241 3.82 -16.56 13.21
CA GLU A 241 4.58 -17.79 13.36
C GLU A 241 4.54 -18.67 12.11
N LEU A 242 5.61 -19.44 11.91
CA LEU A 242 5.78 -20.33 10.77
C LEU A 242 5.04 -21.66 10.98
N ALA A 243 4.03 -21.90 10.16
CA ALA A 243 3.31 -23.17 10.05
C ALA A 243 3.93 -24.11 9.02
N GLY A 244 3.82 -25.42 9.24
CA GLY A 244 4.30 -26.45 8.33
C GLY A 244 3.91 -27.87 8.77
N PRO A 245 4.31 -28.91 8.02
CA PRO A 245 3.89 -30.30 8.28
C PRO A 245 4.19 -30.82 9.69
N GLY A 246 5.28 -30.37 10.32
CA GLY A 246 5.65 -30.73 11.69
C GLY A 246 5.26 -29.71 12.76
N ARG A 247 4.54 -28.65 12.40
CA ARG A 247 4.10 -27.59 13.31
C ARG A 247 2.59 -27.38 13.14
N PRO A 248 1.74 -28.12 13.88
CA PRO A 248 0.30 -27.96 13.79
C PRO A 248 -0.10 -26.56 14.22
N VAL A 249 -1.06 -25.95 13.50
CA VAL A 249 -1.58 -24.61 13.82
C VAL A 249 -2.48 -24.63 15.04
N ALA A 250 -3.16 -25.76 15.27
CA ALA A 250 -4.05 -25.99 16.41
C ALA A 250 -4.18 -27.50 16.70
N SER A 251 -4.79 -27.84 17.82
CA SER A 251 -5.31 -29.19 18.10
C SER A 251 -6.81 -29.13 18.37
N VAL A 252 -7.52 -30.20 18.00
CA VAL A 252 -8.98 -30.28 18.05
C VAL A 252 -9.40 -31.47 18.90
N THR A 253 -10.25 -31.24 19.88
CA THR A 253 -10.84 -32.29 20.74
C THR A 253 -12.34 -32.36 20.50
N GLY A 254 -12.90 -33.58 20.47
CA GLY A 254 -14.31 -33.84 20.16
C GLY A 254 -14.47 -34.73 18.92
N THR A 255 -15.71 -35.09 18.59
CA THR A 255 -16.02 -35.96 17.45
C THR A 255 -16.00 -35.15 16.16
N HIS A 256 -15.06 -35.46 15.27
CA HIS A 256 -14.87 -34.71 14.03
C HIS A 256 -14.79 -35.65 12.83
N ASP A 257 -15.22 -35.16 11.68
CA ASP A 257 -15.00 -35.78 10.37
C ASP A 257 -13.90 -35.03 9.59
N GLU A 258 -13.48 -35.60 8.46
CA GLU A 258 -12.47 -34.96 7.62
C GLU A 258 -12.92 -33.61 7.05
N GLU A 259 -14.22 -33.45 6.78
CA GLU A 259 -14.74 -32.21 6.21
C GLU A 259 -14.64 -31.06 7.21
N THR A 260 -15.00 -31.31 8.47
CA THR A 260 -14.89 -30.34 9.56
C THR A 260 -13.44 -29.95 9.80
N MET A 261 -12.52 -30.93 9.84
CA MET A 261 -11.08 -30.64 9.95
C MET A 261 -10.57 -29.80 8.76
N ARG A 262 -11.06 -30.06 7.53
CA ARG A 262 -10.71 -29.26 6.35
C ARG A 262 -11.27 -27.83 6.43
N LYS A 263 -12.44 -27.62 7.03
CA LYS A 263 -13.04 -26.29 7.24
C LYS A 263 -12.29 -25.52 8.34
N LEU A 264 -12.00 -26.16 9.47
CA LEU A 264 -11.18 -25.59 10.55
C LEU A 264 -9.79 -25.16 10.04
N ALA A 265 -9.13 -25.98 9.21
CA ALA A 265 -7.84 -25.62 8.62
C ALA A 265 -7.90 -24.37 7.72
N ARG A 266 -9.06 -24.07 7.10
CA ARG A 266 -9.25 -22.89 6.24
C ARG A 266 -9.43 -21.60 7.04
N ALA A 267 -9.80 -21.68 8.32
CA ALA A 267 -9.86 -20.53 9.21
C ALA A 267 -8.47 -19.96 9.54
N PHE A 268 -7.40 -20.71 9.25
CA PHE A 268 -6.01 -20.24 9.34
C PHE A 268 -5.53 -19.78 7.97
N ASN A 269 -5.40 -18.47 7.77
CA ASN A 269 -4.81 -17.94 6.55
C ASN A 269 -3.28 -17.99 6.64
N ILE A 270 -2.69 -18.86 5.83
CA ILE A 270 -1.24 -19.02 5.73
C ILE A 270 -0.73 -18.28 4.50
N SER A 271 0.42 -17.62 4.59
CA SER A 271 1.06 -16.94 3.46
C SER A 271 2.58 -17.06 3.50
N SER A 272 3.27 -16.75 2.40
CA SER A 272 4.73 -16.73 2.38
C SER A 272 5.34 -15.62 3.24
N GLU A 273 4.53 -14.65 3.67
CA GLU A 273 4.96 -13.44 4.37
C GLU A 273 4.12 -13.18 5.62
N ARG A 274 4.69 -12.48 6.60
CA ARG A 274 3.95 -11.99 7.78
C ARG A 274 3.08 -10.78 7.39
N SER A 275 1.99 -10.55 8.13
CA SER A 275 1.13 -9.36 7.97
C SER A 275 1.13 -8.55 9.26
N PHE A 276 0.97 -7.22 9.17
CA PHE A 276 0.80 -6.35 10.34
C PHE A 276 -0.59 -6.48 10.97
N ASP A 277 -1.55 -7.12 10.29
CA ASP A 277 -2.97 -7.07 10.69
C ASP A 277 -3.24 -7.66 12.09
N GLN A 278 -2.65 -8.82 12.40
CA GLN A 278 -2.83 -9.51 13.69
C GLN A 278 -1.51 -9.85 14.41
N ASP A 279 -0.36 -9.45 13.86
CA ASP A 279 0.96 -9.76 14.41
C ASP A 279 1.56 -8.53 15.11
N PRO A 280 1.48 -8.43 16.45
CA PRO A 280 2.00 -7.28 17.19
C PRO A 280 3.54 -7.19 17.16
N ARG A 281 4.23 -8.29 16.81
CA ARG A 281 5.70 -8.37 16.82
C ARG A 281 6.31 -7.83 15.53
N LEU A 282 5.59 -7.88 14.41
CA LEU A 282 6.14 -7.53 13.10
C LEU A 282 6.57 -6.06 13.03
N GLY A 283 5.78 -5.15 13.61
CA GLY A 283 6.10 -3.72 13.66
C GLY A 283 7.42 -3.42 14.34
N LEU A 284 7.61 -3.99 15.54
CA LEU A 284 8.84 -3.83 16.30
C LEU A 284 10.03 -4.51 15.62
N CYS A 285 9.81 -5.66 14.97
CA CYS A 285 10.82 -6.36 14.19
C CYS A 285 11.33 -5.49 13.03
N VAL A 286 10.41 -4.89 12.25
CA VAL A 286 10.77 -3.99 11.14
C VAL A 286 11.49 -2.75 11.66
N MET A 287 11.08 -2.17 12.79
CA MET A 287 11.82 -1.08 13.43
C MET A 287 13.23 -1.48 13.83
N ALA A 288 13.40 -2.64 14.47
CA ALA A 288 14.72 -3.14 14.85
C ALA A 288 15.62 -3.34 13.61
N GLU A 289 15.08 -3.87 12.51
CA GLU A 289 15.81 -3.99 11.25
C GLU A 289 16.23 -2.63 10.68
N ILE A 290 15.34 -1.62 10.70
CA ILE A 290 15.66 -0.26 10.23
C ILE A 290 16.76 0.37 11.11
N ALA A 291 16.65 0.27 12.43
CA ALA A 291 17.65 0.80 13.35
C ALA A 291 19.01 0.10 13.16
N SER A 292 19.02 -1.23 13.02
CA SER A 292 20.23 -2.00 12.74
C SER A 292 20.87 -1.61 11.41
N ARG A 293 20.06 -1.40 10.35
CA ARG A 293 20.54 -0.95 9.03
C ARG A 293 21.12 0.46 9.09
N ALA A 294 20.48 1.37 9.82
CA ALA A 294 20.98 2.73 10.02
C ALA A 294 22.36 2.74 10.70
N LEU A 295 22.59 1.83 11.66
CA LEU A 295 23.89 1.64 12.34
C LEU A 295 24.92 0.84 11.53
N SER A 296 24.55 0.28 10.38
CA SER A 296 25.48 -0.49 9.56
C SER A 296 26.60 0.39 9.00
N ALA A 297 27.79 -0.18 8.78
CA ALA A 297 28.95 0.54 8.25
C ALA A 297 28.69 1.23 6.89
N ALA A 298 27.72 0.75 6.12
CA ALA A 298 27.35 1.32 4.82
C ALA A 298 26.48 2.59 4.94
N VAL A 299 25.67 2.72 5.99
CA VAL A 299 24.76 3.86 6.18
C VAL A 299 25.31 4.83 7.22
N ASN A 300 25.73 4.31 8.38
CA ASN A 300 26.35 5.06 9.48
C ASN A 300 25.55 6.31 9.91
N ASP A 301 24.23 6.15 10.07
CA ASP A 301 23.32 7.20 10.48
C ASP A 301 22.75 6.91 11.89
N PRO A 302 23.43 7.36 12.96
CA PRO A 302 22.95 7.18 14.32
C PRO A 302 21.68 8.01 14.61
N GLY A 303 21.43 9.09 13.88
CA GLY A 303 20.23 9.93 14.07
C GLY A 303 18.95 9.16 13.73
N THR A 304 18.94 8.49 12.58
CA THR A 304 17.83 7.60 12.19
C THR A 304 17.67 6.45 13.19
N ALA A 305 18.75 5.85 13.69
CA ALA A 305 18.67 4.79 14.69
C ALA A 305 17.99 5.28 15.99
N ILE A 306 18.38 6.45 16.51
CA ILE A 306 17.77 7.07 17.70
C ILE A 306 16.29 7.36 17.45
N GLU A 307 15.93 7.90 16.27
CA GLU A 307 14.54 8.16 15.92
C GLU A 307 13.70 6.88 15.95
N ILE A 308 14.18 5.81 15.31
CA ILE A 308 13.45 4.54 15.24
C ILE A 308 13.33 3.87 16.60
N LEU A 309 14.38 3.89 17.43
CA LEU A 309 14.31 3.40 18.81
C LEU A 309 13.29 4.20 19.64
N SER A 310 13.22 5.52 19.44
CA SER A 310 12.21 6.36 20.09
C SER A 310 10.78 6.01 19.65
N ARG A 311 10.57 5.71 18.35
CA ARG A 311 9.28 5.21 17.83
C ARG A 311 8.94 3.84 18.41
N GLY A 312 9.91 2.93 18.48
CA GLY A 312 9.75 1.61 19.10
C GLY A 312 9.36 1.70 20.57
N ALA A 313 9.98 2.61 21.33
CA ALA A 313 9.60 2.88 22.72
C ALA A 313 8.16 3.39 22.84
N ARG A 314 7.69 4.28 21.95
CA ARG A 314 6.29 4.73 21.94
C ARG A 314 5.31 3.60 21.64
N VAL A 315 5.66 2.71 20.72
CA VAL A 315 4.86 1.51 20.38
C VAL A 315 4.80 0.55 21.57
N LEU A 316 5.93 0.25 22.22
CA LEU A 316 5.99 -0.59 23.41
C LEU A 316 5.24 -0.01 24.60
N ALA A 317 5.25 1.32 24.76
CA ALA A 317 4.50 2.00 25.82
C ALA A 317 2.98 1.75 25.72
N GLN A 318 2.46 1.40 24.53
CA GLN A 318 1.05 1.01 24.39
C GLN A 318 0.74 -0.35 25.00
N TRP A 319 1.75 -1.23 25.17
CA TRP A 319 1.61 -2.54 25.82
C TRP A 319 1.65 -2.43 27.35
N SER A 320 2.26 -1.36 27.88
CA SER A 320 2.39 -1.08 29.31
C SER A 320 1.45 0.01 29.82
N SER A 321 0.68 0.66 28.95
CA SER A 321 -0.25 1.70 29.38
C SER A 321 -1.27 1.10 30.34
N PRO A 322 -1.45 1.64 31.56
CA PRO A 322 -2.61 1.29 32.37
C PRO A 322 -3.82 1.80 31.59
N TYR A 323 -4.50 0.89 30.90
CA TYR A 323 -5.86 1.15 30.49
C TYR A 323 -6.66 1.26 31.78
N SER A 324 -7.43 2.33 31.90
CA SER A 324 -8.32 2.61 33.03
C SER A 324 -9.07 1.35 33.45
N ASP A 325 -9.40 1.27 34.74
CA ASP A 325 -10.18 0.25 35.46
C ASP A 325 -11.61 -0.02 34.90
N GLU A 326 -11.79 0.11 33.59
CA GLU A 326 -12.99 -0.18 32.77
C GLU A 326 -12.75 -1.35 31.79
N LEU A 327 -11.76 -2.21 32.06
CA LEU A 327 -11.89 -3.59 31.62
C LEU A 327 -12.76 -4.25 32.70
N ASP A 328 -14.06 -4.26 32.42
CA ASP A 328 -15.05 -5.02 33.16
C ASP A 328 -14.44 -6.37 33.57
N GLU A 329 -14.58 -6.72 34.84
CA GLU A 329 -14.30 -8.07 35.37
C GLU A 329 -15.11 -9.15 34.61
N ASP A 330 -15.99 -8.73 33.69
CA ASP A 330 -16.74 -9.50 32.71
C ASP A 330 -16.31 -9.20 31.25
N GLU A 331 -15.02 -9.29 30.89
CA GLU A 331 -14.65 -9.38 29.47
C GLU A 331 -15.11 -10.75 28.93
N GLU A 332 -16.39 -10.83 28.58
CA GLU A 332 -17.10 -12.01 28.14
C GLU A 332 -16.27 -12.71 27.04
N VAL A 333 -15.83 -13.93 27.32
CA VAL A 333 -15.03 -14.71 26.36
C VAL A 333 -15.87 -14.90 25.11
N ARG A 334 -15.56 -14.15 24.06
CA ARG A 334 -16.35 -14.11 22.82
C ARG A 334 -16.35 -15.46 22.10
N PHE A 335 -15.26 -16.20 22.24
CA PHE A 335 -15.06 -17.50 21.59
C PHE A 335 -14.70 -18.57 22.63
N PRO A 336 -15.67 -19.01 23.46
CA PRO A 336 -15.40 -19.88 24.62
C PRO A 336 -14.90 -21.28 24.26
N ARG A 337 -15.13 -21.74 23.03
CA ARG A 337 -14.65 -23.06 22.57
C ARG A 337 -13.21 -23.02 22.03
N ILE A 338 -12.64 -21.82 21.88
CA ILE A 338 -11.31 -21.62 21.30
C ILE A 338 -10.35 -21.13 22.37
N ARG A 339 -9.30 -21.90 22.62
CA ARG A 339 -8.23 -21.54 23.57
C ARG A 339 -7.02 -21.02 22.82
N VAL A 340 -6.49 -19.89 23.27
CA VAL A 340 -5.39 -19.18 22.59
C VAL A 340 -4.30 -18.82 23.59
N PRO A 341 -3.01 -19.00 23.25
CA PRO A 341 -1.92 -18.50 24.09
C PRO A 341 -1.85 -16.97 24.04
N GLY A 342 -1.53 -16.37 25.18
CA GLY A 342 -1.20 -14.95 25.26
C GLY A 342 0.15 -14.65 24.62
N VAL A 343 0.38 -13.40 24.22
CA VAL A 343 1.71 -12.94 23.79
C VAL A 343 2.44 -12.41 25.01
N LYS A 344 3.59 -13.01 25.35
CA LYS A 344 4.42 -12.54 26.46
C LYS A 344 5.22 -11.30 26.05
N LEU A 345 5.59 -10.45 27.01
CA LEU A 345 6.29 -9.19 26.73
C LEU A 345 7.68 -9.40 26.12
N ASP A 346 8.39 -10.45 26.57
CA ASP A 346 9.69 -10.86 26.03
C ASP A 346 9.60 -11.27 24.56
N GLU A 347 8.50 -11.90 24.14
CA GLU A 347 8.25 -12.26 22.73
C GLU A 347 8.13 -11.05 21.79
N LEU A 348 7.78 -9.87 22.32
CA LEU A 348 7.70 -8.64 21.54
C LEU A 348 9.07 -8.07 21.18
N VAL A 349 10.12 -8.48 21.90
CA VAL A 349 11.50 -7.98 21.73
C VAL A 349 12.48 -9.08 21.35
N SER A 350 12.11 -10.35 21.52
CA SER A 350 12.90 -11.50 21.08
C SER A 350 12.69 -11.73 19.58
N PHE A 351 13.41 -10.97 18.77
CA PHE A 351 13.47 -11.25 17.34
C PHE A 351 14.57 -12.27 17.09
N PRO A 352 14.31 -13.33 16.29
CA PRO A 352 15.39 -14.05 15.65
C PRO A 352 16.00 -13.09 14.62
N ILE A 353 16.91 -12.23 15.07
CA ILE A 353 17.72 -11.39 14.20
C ILE A 353 18.68 -12.35 13.50
N GLN A 354 18.52 -12.50 12.18
CA GLN A 354 19.47 -13.19 11.31
C GLN A 354 20.53 -12.22 10.81
#